data_AF-A0A9W9Q1X7-F1
#
_entry.id   AF-A0A9W9Q1X7-F1
#
_cell.length_a   1.000
_cell.length_b   1.000
_cell.length_c   1.000
_cell.angle_alpha   90.00
_cell.angle_beta   90.00
_cell.angle_gamma   90.00
#
_symmetry.space_group_name_H-M   'P 1'
#
loop_
_entity.id
_entity.type
_entity.pdbx_description
1 polymer ?
#
loop_
_entity_poly.entity_id
_entity_poly.type
_entity_poly.pdbx_seq_one_letter_code
_entity_poly.pdbx_strand_id
1 'polypeptide(L)'
;MEKLPIHTGDADGSDPENSSNSRRDRSIPPHRIAIAAGFLFCWYLFIKLAPTTELSHGCIKHHAPGSTVPGIPNSWAPDTPDQTWEEYNKQPQTDLVDTKIPLEAHIMSKCPDAQICLQRLVLPAMEQISDKVDFQLSFIASVTNDSSEIKCMHGPAECIGDMLILCAANLPFPPTDDEAMLPQSYPRTPIIRSLGFANCLINEYPRIPEREFVHQCALEYGIDFESLNTCASQQNDEPDNGENGGPPLSGIALLRNSALRSSSLDAKISCTVRLDEKTWCIHDSGAWKDCAQDGSNPQVLADEVERLYAERN
;
A
#
# COMPACT_ATOMS: atom_id res chain seq x y z
N MET A 1 -43.82 20.67 56.96
CA MET A 1 -44.27 21.39 55.76
C MET A 1 -43.27 20.99 54.68
N GLU A 2 -43.54 20.23 53.63
CA GLU A 2 -44.75 19.92 52.87
C GLU A 2 -44.52 18.58 52.12
N LYS A 3 -45.22 17.51 52.54
CA LYS A 3 -46.13 16.61 51.77
C LYS A 3 -45.54 15.74 50.62
N LEU A 4 -45.63 14.43 50.86
CA LEU A 4 -45.72 13.30 49.90
C LEU A 4 -46.99 13.39 49.01
N PRO A 5 -47.09 12.56 47.94
CA PRO A 5 -47.89 11.34 48.11
C PRO A 5 -47.33 10.06 47.48
N ILE A 6 -47.87 8.97 48.02
CA ILE A 6 -47.75 7.54 47.72
C ILE A 6 -48.87 7.13 46.75
N HIS A 7 -48.60 6.14 45.88
CA HIS A 7 -49.53 5.10 45.37
C HIS A 7 -48.63 4.00 44.75
N THR A 8 -48.55 2.72 45.14
CA THR A 8 -49.47 1.58 45.42
C THR A 8 -50.28 1.06 44.23
N GLY A 9 -50.06 -0.23 43.94
CA GLY A 9 -50.88 -1.17 43.16
C GLY A 9 -50.21 -1.64 41.87
N ASP A 10 -50.15 -2.91 41.48
CA ASP A 10 -50.44 -4.21 42.11
C ASP A 10 -49.70 -5.27 41.27
N ALA A 11 -49.37 -6.40 41.90
CA ALA A 11 -48.92 -7.59 41.22
C ALA A 11 -50.13 -8.39 40.73
N ASP A 12 -50.08 -8.91 39.51
CA ASP A 12 -50.72 -10.19 39.20
C ASP A 12 -49.87 -10.94 38.16
N GLY A 13 -49.64 -12.21 38.46
CA GLY A 13 -48.88 -13.13 37.62
C GLY A 13 -49.80 -14.11 36.92
N SER A 14 -49.40 -14.57 35.74
CA SER A 14 -49.69 -15.94 35.27
C SER A 14 -48.99 -16.20 33.94
N ASP A 15 -47.94 -17.03 34.04
CA ASP A 15 -47.53 -18.15 33.18
C ASP A 15 -47.37 -18.05 31.64
N PRO A 16 -46.46 -18.89 31.08
CA PRO A 16 -45.88 -18.70 29.75
C PRO A 16 -46.62 -19.51 28.67
N GLU A 17 -46.98 -18.86 27.56
CA GLU A 17 -47.51 -19.55 26.39
C GLU A 17 -46.39 -20.18 25.55
N ASN A 18 -46.25 -21.47 25.80
CA ASN A 18 -45.87 -22.59 24.96
C ASN A 18 -45.49 -22.32 23.47
N SER A 19 -44.25 -22.68 23.17
CA SER A 19 -43.69 -22.85 21.82
C SER A 19 -44.44 -23.94 21.03
N SER A 20 -45.00 -23.58 19.87
CA SER A 20 -45.32 -24.55 18.82
C SER A 20 -44.66 -24.14 17.49
N ASN A 21 -43.46 -24.66 17.29
CA ASN A 21 -42.73 -24.56 16.03
C ASN A 21 -43.39 -25.48 14.98
N SER A 22 -44.29 -24.93 14.15
CA SER A 22 -44.77 -25.64 12.97
C SER A 22 -43.68 -25.60 11.89
N ARG A 23 -42.94 -26.71 11.73
CA ARG A 23 -42.16 -26.99 10.51
C ARG A 23 -43.14 -27.07 9.34
N ARG A 24 -43.17 -26.04 8.48
CA ARG A 24 -43.80 -26.16 7.16
C ARG A 24 -42.91 -27.04 6.29
N ASP A 25 -43.37 -28.27 6.07
CA ASP A 25 -42.85 -29.15 5.04
C ASP A 25 -43.13 -28.52 3.67
N ARG A 26 -42.08 -28.09 2.97
CA ARG A 26 -42.19 -27.35 1.72
C ARG A 26 -42.03 -28.35 0.57
N SER A 27 -43.11 -29.06 0.26
CA SER A 27 -43.15 -29.96 -0.89
C SER A 27 -42.85 -29.20 -2.19
N ILE A 28 -41.77 -29.56 -2.88
CA ILE A 28 -41.37 -28.97 -4.15
C ILE A 28 -42.38 -29.42 -5.22
N PRO A 29 -43.03 -28.51 -5.96
CA PRO A 29 -43.99 -28.88 -6.98
C PRO A 29 -43.30 -29.67 -8.11
N PRO A 30 -43.90 -30.77 -8.62
CA PRO A 30 -43.25 -31.71 -9.54
C PRO A 30 -42.76 -31.06 -10.85
N HIS A 31 -43.34 -29.91 -11.22
CA HIS A 31 -42.92 -29.13 -12.40
C HIS A 31 -41.50 -28.54 -12.26
N ARG A 32 -41.01 -28.27 -11.04
CA ARG A 32 -39.66 -27.72 -10.83
C ARG A 32 -38.55 -28.76 -10.98
N ILE A 33 -38.85 -30.02 -10.68
CA ILE A 33 -37.92 -31.15 -10.88
C ILE A 33 -37.80 -31.47 -12.38
N ALA A 34 -38.91 -31.38 -13.13
CA ALA A 34 -38.92 -31.61 -14.58
C ALA A 34 -38.07 -30.57 -15.34
N ILE A 35 -38.09 -29.30 -14.93
CA ILE A 35 -37.27 -28.24 -15.54
C ILE A 35 -35.77 -28.50 -15.30
N ALA A 36 -35.38 -28.84 -14.07
CA ALA A 36 -33.98 -29.11 -13.74
C ALA A 36 -33.43 -30.34 -14.49
N ALA A 37 -34.24 -31.40 -14.64
CA ALA A 37 -33.87 -32.57 -15.43
C ALA A 37 -33.73 -32.24 -16.94
N GLY A 38 -34.58 -31.36 -17.47
CA GLY A 38 -34.49 -30.88 -18.84
C GLY A 38 -33.20 -30.10 -19.13
N PHE A 39 -32.79 -29.22 -18.23
CA PHE A 39 -31.52 -28.48 -18.37
C PHE A 39 -30.30 -29.40 -18.32
N LEU A 40 -30.28 -30.40 -17.43
CA LEU A 40 -29.19 -31.36 -17.35
C LEU A 40 -29.12 -32.27 -18.59
N PHE A 41 -30.26 -32.66 -19.15
CA PHE A 41 -30.31 -33.44 -20.39
C PHE A 41 -29.85 -32.63 -21.61
N CYS A 42 -30.29 -31.37 -21.73
CA CYS A 42 -29.83 -30.46 -22.78
C CYS A 42 -28.33 -30.14 -22.67
N TRP A 43 -27.81 -29.95 -21.46
CA TRP A 43 -26.36 -29.76 -21.24
C TRP A 43 -25.59 -31.02 -21.61
N TYR A 44 -26.05 -32.21 -21.19
CA TYR A 44 -25.40 -33.48 -21.55
C TYR A 44 -25.35 -33.69 -23.07
N LEU A 45 -26.42 -33.35 -23.80
CA LEU A 45 -26.43 -33.39 -25.27
C LEU A 45 -25.48 -32.36 -25.89
N PHE A 46 -25.37 -31.15 -25.32
CA PHE A 46 -24.42 -30.14 -25.80
C PHE A 46 -22.95 -30.56 -25.64
N ILE A 47 -22.59 -31.26 -24.56
CA ILE A 47 -21.24 -31.81 -24.37
C ILE A 47 -20.96 -32.93 -25.39
N LYS A 48 -21.96 -33.76 -25.73
CA LYS A 48 -21.79 -34.90 -26.63
C LYS A 48 -21.76 -34.53 -28.12
N LEU A 49 -22.29 -33.37 -28.52
CA LEU A 49 -22.31 -32.90 -29.91
C LEU A 49 -21.27 -31.81 -30.23
N ALA A 50 -20.48 -31.37 -29.24
CA ALA A 50 -19.36 -30.46 -29.51
C ALA A 50 -18.24 -31.21 -30.26
N PRO A 51 -17.84 -30.79 -31.47
CA PRO A 51 -16.73 -31.40 -32.19
C PRO A 51 -15.42 -31.17 -31.41
N THR A 52 -14.72 -32.25 -31.09
CA THR A 52 -13.40 -32.21 -30.48
C THR A 52 -12.41 -31.61 -31.46
N THR A 53 -12.05 -30.33 -31.29
CA THR A 53 -10.88 -29.76 -31.95
C THR A 53 -9.64 -30.33 -31.27
N GLU A 54 -8.96 -31.25 -31.95
CA GLU A 54 -7.63 -31.71 -31.57
C GLU A 54 -6.65 -30.54 -31.53
N LEU A 55 -6.14 -30.21 -30.34
CA LEU A 55 -4.94 -29.40 -30.18
C LEU A 55 -3.71 -30.29 -30.41
N SER A 56 -3.28 -30.32 -31.68
CA SER A 56 -1.99 -30.89 -32.08
C SER A 56 -0.85 -30.14 -31.38
N HIS A 57 -0.16 -30.80 -30.47
CA HIS A 57 1.13 -30.36 -29.94
C HIS A 57 2.22 -30.66 -30.98
N GLY A 58 2.41 -29.75 -31.92
CA GLY A 58 3.55 -29.74 -32.83
C GLY A 58 4.76 -29.11 -32.15
N CYS A 59 5.69 -29.94 -31.67
CA CYS A 59 6.98 -29.49 -31.17
C CYS A 59 7.91 -29.24 -32.37
N ILE A 60 8.05 -27.98 -32.79
CA ILE A 60 9.01 -27.57 -33.82
C ILE A 60 10.36 -27.31 -33.13
N LYS A 61 11.34 -28.18 -33.39
CA LYS A 61 12.75 -27.92 -33.09
C LYS A 61 13.24 -26.82 -34.03
N HIS A 62 13.47 -25.62 -33.52
CA HIS A 62 14.25 -24.61 -34.23
C HIS A 62 15.75 -24.94 -34.09
N HIS A 63 16.33 -25.48 -35.16
CA HIS A 63 17.77 -25.37 -35.40
C HIS A 63 18.07 -23.92 -35.82
N ALA A 64 18.97 -23.24 -35.11
CA ALA A 64 19.54 -21.98 -35.55
C ALA A 64 20.56 -22.25 -36.67
N PRO A 65 20.41 -21.68 -37.88
CA PRO A 65 21.50 -21.60 -38.84
C PRO A 65 22.33 -20.35 -38.54
N GLY A 66 23.65 -20.55 -38.41
CA GLY A 66 24.60 -19.45 -38.32
C GLY A 66 24.53 -18.59 -39.58
N SER A 67 24.32 -17.28 -39.40
CA SER A 67 24.53 -16.29 -40.45
C SER A 67 25.77 -15.46 -40.13
N THR A 68 26.83 -15.75 -40.87
CA THR A 68 27.92 -14.83 -41.13
C THR A 68 27.38 -13.58 -41.83
N VAL A 69 27.53 -12.41 -41.22
CA VAL A 69 27.40 -11.11 -41.89
C VAL A 69 28.80 -10.56 -42.15
N PRO A 70 29.22 -10.35 -43.41
CA PRO A 70 30.47 -9.68 -43.73
C PRO A 70 30.29 -8.16 -43.76
N GLY A 71 31.20 -7.44 -43.12
CA GLY A 71 31.54 -6.06 -43.47
C GLY A 71 30.93 -4.95 -42.61
N ILE A 72 31.54 -4.67 -41.46
CA ILE A 72 31.68 -3.30 -40.94
C ILE A 72 33.17 -3.11 -40.56
N PRO A 73 33.84 -2.03 -41.01
CA PRO A 73 35.28 -1.85 -40.81
C PRO A 73 35.63 -1.46 -39.37
N ASN A 74 36.75 -1.99 -38.89
CA ASN A 74 37.42 -1.63 -37.64
C ASN A 74 37.80 -0.14 -37.59
N SER A 75 37.40 0.57 -36.55
CA SER A 75 38.22 1.63 -35.96
C SER A 75 37.84 1.86 -34.51
N TRP A 76 38.84 1.70 -33.63
CA TRP A 76 38.87 1.87 -32.17
C TRP A 76 38.97 0.58 -31.36
N ALA A 77 40.03 -0.19 -31.64
CA ALA A 77 40.69 -1.00 -30.61
C ALA A 77 41.82 -0.15 -30.01
N PRO A 78 41.78 0.18 -28.70
CA PRO A 78 43.00 0.53 -27.99
C PRO A 78 43.80 -0.76 -27.76
N ASP A 79 45.00 -0.82 -28.32
CA ASP A 79 46.00 -1.84 -27.98
C ASP A 79 46.34 -1.73 -26.49
N THR A 80 45.72 -2.53 -25.65
CA THR A 80 46.15 -2.74 -24.26
C THR A 80 46.12 -4.24 -23.93
N PRO A 81 47.12 -4.77 -23.21
CA PRO A 81 47.23 -6.20 -22.95
C PRO A 81 46.09 -6.68 -22.04
N ASP A 82 45.57 -7.86 -22.36
CA ASP A 82 44.65 -8.73 -21.60
C ASP A 82 44.60 -8.44 -20.09
N GLN A 83 43.75 -7.48 -19.70
CA GLN A 83 43.36 -7.30 -18.31
C GLN A 83 42.23 -8.29 -18.03
N THR A 84 42.57 -9.35 -17.30
CA THR A 84 41.61 -10.33 -16.79
C THR A 84 40.45 -9.61 -16.10
N TRP A 85 39.21 -10.10 -16.24
CA TRP A 85 38.00 -9.57 -15.60
C TRP A 85 38.14 -9.32 -14.08
N GLU A 86 39.11 -9.95 -13.42
CA GLU A 86 39.48 -9.74 -12.02
C GLU A 86 40.16 -8.39 -11.73
N GLU A 87 40.75 -7.74 -12.74
CA GLU A 87 41.43 -6.44 -12.60
C GLU A 87 40.47 -5.25 -12.82
N TYR A 88 39.43 -5.43 -13.65
CA TYR A 88 38.34 -4.45 -13.80
C TYR A 88 37.55 -4.27 -12.49
N ASN A 89 37.35 -5.36 -11.74
CA ASN A 89 36.65 -5.34 -10.43
C ASN A 89 37.53 -4.86 -9.25
N LYS A 90 38.77 -4.42 -9.50
CA LYS A 90 39.67 -3.82 -8.49
C LYS A 90 39.72 -2.29 -8.54
N GLN A 91 39.03 -1.66 -9.49
CA GLN A 91 38.84 -0.22 -9.46
C GLN A 91 37.93 0.10 -8.28
N PRO A 92 38.33 0.98 -7.34
CA PRO A 92 37.37 1.58 -6.44
C PRO A 92 36.46 2.44 -7.33
N GLN A 93 35.33 1.87 -7.75
CA GLN A 93 34.17 2.67 -8.12
C GLN A 93 33.82 3.41 -6.84
N THR A 94 34.31 4.63 -6.71
CA THR A 94 33.69 5.59 -5.82
C THR A 94 32.33 5.88 -6.44
N ASP A 95 31.37 4.99 -6.22
CA ASP A 95 29.97 5.30 -6.41
C ASP A 95 29.74 6.51 -5.52
N LEU A 96 29.71 7.69 -6.14
CA LEU A 96 29.31 8.91 -5.45
C LEU A 96 27.85 8.66 -5.09
N VAL A 97 27.61 8.27 -3.84
CA VAL A 97 26.26 8.09 -3.33
C VAL A 97 25.65 9.48 -3.27
N ASP A 98 24.83 9.79 -4.28
CA ASP A 98 24.15 11.07 -4.34
C ASP A 98 23.31 11.28 -3.07
N THR A 99 23.48 12.44 -2.44
CA THR A 99 22.72 12.85 -1.27
C THR A 99 21.33 13.28 -1.71
N LYS A 100 20.35 12.40 -1.52
CA LYS A 100 18.94 12.66 -1.85
C LYS A 100 18.34 13.78 -0.98
N ILE A 101 17.32 14.46 -1.51
CA ILE A 101 16.61 15.52 -0.80
C ILE A 101 15.45 14.93 0.02
N PRO A 102 15.35 15.18 1.33
CA PRO A 102 14.21 14.75 2.13
C PRO A 102 12.91 15.38 1.63
N LEU A 103 11.94 14.55 1.25
CA LEU A 103 10.60 14.97 0.87
C LEU A 103 9.57 14.13 1.63
N GLU A 104 8.68 14.77 2.36
CA GLU A 104 7.75 14.06 3.24
C GLU A 104 6.35 14.67 3.15
N ALA A 105 5.32 13.83 3.05
CA ALA A 105 3.94 14.27 3.18
C ALA A 105 3.29 13.62 4.39
N HIS A 106 2.79 14.45 5.30
CA HIS A 106 2.00 14.02 6.46
C HIS A 106 0.52 14.03 6.09
N ILE A 107 -0.11 12.87 6.12
CA ILE A 107 -1.47 12.64 5.63
C ILE A 107 -2.27 11.76 6.60
N MET A 108 -3.54 11.55 6.28
CA MET A 108 -4.35 10.48 6.86
C MET A 108 -5.13 9.80 5.73
N SER A 109 -5.23 8.47 5.73
CA SER A 109 -5.76 7.70 4.60
C SER A 109 -7.25 7.96 4.30
N LYS A 110 -8.02 8.47 5.28
CA LYS A 110 -9.44 8.81 5.15
C LYS A 110 -9.71 10.30 4.93
N CYS A 111 -8.67 11.12 4.86
CA CYS A 111 -8.83 12.56 4.70
C CYS A 111 -8.99 12.96 3.23
N PRO A 112 -10.06 13.71 2.86
CA PRO A 112 -10.23 14.20 1.48
C PRO A 112 -9.11 15.15 1.04
N ASP A 113 -8.51 15.92 1.96
CA ASP A 113 -7.39 16.79 1.63
C ASP A 113 -6.14 15.98 1.24
N ALA A 114 -5.94 14.77 1.79
CA ALA A 114 -4.84 13.88 1.37
C ALA A 114 -4.99 13.44 -0.08
N GLN A 115 -6.22 13.16 -0.54
CA GLN A 115 -6.48 12.81 -1.95
C GLN A 115 -6.06 13.95 -2.87
N ILE A 116 -6.47 15.18 -2.57
CA ILE A 116 -6.09 16.36 -3.35
C ILE A 116 -4.58 16.57 -3.31
N CYS A 117 -3.96 16.42 -2.14
CA CYS A 117 -2.52 16.51 -1.93
C CYS A 117 -1.73 15.61 -2.89
N LEU A 118 -2.08 14.32 -2.90
CA LEU A 118 -1.37 13.34 -3.69
C LEU A 118 -1.56 13.60 -5.17
N GLN A 119 -2.80 13.88 -5.60
CA GLN A 119 -3.13 14.02 -7.02
C GLN A 119 -2.65 15.33 -7.65
N ARG A 120 -2.62 16.42 -6.87
CA ARG A 120 -2.37 17.76 -7.41
C ARG A 120 -0.95 18.27 -7.15
N LEU A 121 -0.27 17.73 -6.15
CA LEU A 121 1.07 18.20 -5.77
C LEU A 121 2.10 17.06 -5.76
N VAL A 122 1.89 16.02 -4.95
CA VAL A 122 2.94 15.02 -4.71
C VAL A 122 3.21 14.16 -5.95
N LEU A 123 2.20 13.50 -6.52
CA LEU A 123 2.40 12.60 -7.67
C LEU A 123 2.97 13.33 -8.89
N PRO A 124 2.42 14.48 -9.33
CA PRO A 124 2.95 15.17 -10.50
C PRO A 124 4.39 15.69 -10.30
N ALA A 125 4.78 16.01 -9.07
CA ALA A 125 6.17 16.34 -8.76
C ALA A 125 7.06 15.08 -8.81
N MET A 126 6.63 13.99 -8.16
CA MET A 126 7.37 12.72 -8.08
C MET A 126 7.64 12.08 -9.45
N GLU A 127 6.78 12.32 -10.45
CA GLU A 127 7.05 11.93 -11.85
C GLU A 127 8.38 12.49 -12.38
N GLN A 128 8.81 13.66 -11.90
CA GLN A 128 10.03 14.35 -12.34
C GLN A 128 11.23 14.10 -11.42
N ILE A 129 10.99 13.94 -10.10
CA ILE A 129 12.04 13.99 -9.08
C ILE A 129 12.22 12.70 -8.28
N SER A 130 11.51 11.62 -8.59
CA SER A 130 11.53 10.38 -7.79
C SER A 130 12.93 9.79 -7.59
N ASP A 131 13.86 10.03 -8.51
CA ASP A 131 15.24 9.59 -8.44
C ASP A 131 16.12 10.50 -7.58
N LYS A 132 15.67 11.69 -7.17
CA LYS A 132 16.47 12.70 -6.44
C LYS A 132 16.05 12.90 -4.99
N VAL A 133 14.92 12.34 -4.60
CA VAL A 133 14.36 12.50 -3.25
C VAL A 133 14.45 11.22 -2.44
N ASP A 134 14.56 11.41 -1.12
CA ASP A 134 14.20 10.40 -0.14
C ASP A 134 12.75 10.70 0.27
N PHE A 135 11.80 10.02 -0.37
CA PHE A 135 10.38 10.29 -0.21
C PHE A 135 9.73 9.34 0.79
N GLN A 136 8.96 9.90 1.73
CA GLN A 136 8.13 9.11 2.63
C GLN A 136 6.73 9.73 2.87
N LEU A 137 5.75 8.84 3.07
CA LEU A 137 4.46 9.21 3.63
C LEU A 137 4.46 8.97 5.13
N SER A 138 4.08 10.00 5.89
CA SER A 138 3.86 9.92 7.31
C SER A 138 2.39 10.14 7.62
N PHE A 139 1.94 9.55 8.71
CA PHE A 139 0.54 9.49 9.13
C PHE A 139 0.33 10.21 10.45
N ILE A 140 -0.80 10.91 10.53
CA ILE A 140 -1.20 11.69 11.69
C ILE A 140 -2.20 10.87 12.50
N ALA A 141 -1.85 10.58 13.74
CA ALA A 141 -2.77 9.99 14.70
C ALA A 141 -2.45 10.50 16.10
N SER A 142 -3.44 10.45 16.99
CA SER A 142 -3.23 10.69 18.41
C SER A 142 -2.65 9.44 19.06
N VAL A 143 -1.50 9.59 19.70
CA VAL A 143 -0.81 8.55 20.46
C VAL A 143 -0.40 9.11 21.82
N THR A 144 -0.41 8.29 22.86
CA THR A 144 0.08 8.66 24.18
C THR A 144 1.28 7.82 24.57
N ASN A 145 2.21 8.36 25.36
CA ASN A 145 3.42 7.64 25.76
C ASN A 145 3.14 6.46 26.71
N ASP A 146 1.99 6.48 27.39
CA ASP A 146 1.59 5.55 28.43
C ASP A 146 0.68 4.40 27.95
N SER A 147 0.30 4.39 26.67
CA SER A 147 -0.53 3.34 26.08
C SER A 147 -0.10 2.98 24.66
N SER A 148 -0.43 1.77 24.23
CA SER A 148 -0.36 1.37 22.82
C SER A 148 -1.58 1.85 22.01
N GLU A 149 -2.49 2.62 22.60
CA GLU A 149 -3.69 3.10 21.92
C GLU A 149 -3.30 4.12 20.83
N ILE A 150 -3.84 3.92 19.63
CA ILE A 150 -3.75 4.83 18.50
C ILE A 150 -5.16 5.27 18.14
N LYS A 151 -5.36 6.58 18.07
CA LYS A 151 -6.64 7.17 17.69
C LYS A 151 -6.47 8.05 16.45
N CYS A 152 -7.06 7.60 15.36
CA CYS A 152 -7.11 8.34 14.09
C CYS A 152 -8.35 9.24 14.03
N MET A 153 -8.27 10.35 13.30
CA MET A 153 -9.29 11.41 13.30
C MET A 153 -10.58 10.96 12.61
N HIS A 154 -10.49 10.10 11.59
CA HIS A 154 -11.64 9.58 10.86
C HIS A 154 -12.02 8.15 11.28
N GLY A 155 -11.63 7.76 12.50
CA GLY A 155 -12.04 6.51 13.15
C GLY A 155 -11.17 5.29 12.79
N PRO A 156 -11.56 4.08 13.24
CA PRO A 156 -10.69 2.90 13.14
C PRO A 156 -10.35 2.48 11.70
N ALA A 157 -11.24 2.75 10.75
CA ALA A 157 -11.01 2.46 9.34
C ALA A 157 -9.84 3.27 8.75
N GLU A 158 -9.62 4.50 9.24
CA GLU A 158 -8.43 5.29 8.90
C GLU A 158 -7.16 4.64 9.41
N CYS A 159 -7.13 4.24 10.68
CA CYS A 159 -5.96 3.57 11.24
C CYS A 159 -5.59 2.33 10.43
N ILE A 160 -6.57 1.54 10.00
CA ILE A 160 -6.32 0.37 9.15
C ILE A 160 -5.74 0.80 7.78
N GLY A 161 -6.28 1.86 7.16
CA GLY A 161 -5.74 2.39 5.91
C GLY A 161 -4.30 2.89 6.05
N ASP A 162 -4.01 3.60 7.13
CA ASP A 162 -2.67 4.12 7.43
C ASP A 162 -1.67 2.99 7.63
N MET A 163 -2.05 1.95 8.41
CA MET A 163 -1.24 0.74 8.59
C MET A 163 -0.98 0.02 7.27
N LEU A 164 -1.98 -0.13 6.40
CA LEU A 164 -1.82 -0.79 5.10
C LEU A 164 -0.83 -0.03 4.21
N ILE A 165 -0.91 1.30 4.15
CA ILE A 165 0.02 2.10 3.33
C ILE A 165 1.45 2.03 3.89
N LEU A 166 1.60 2.14 5.21
CA LEU A 166 2.89 1.99 5.87
C LEU A 166 3.49 0.60 5.66
N CYS A 167 2.69 -0.45 5.79
CA CYS A 167 3.10 -1.81 5.51
C CYS A 167 3.57 -1.95 4.06
N ALA A 168 2.79 -1.48 3.08
CA ALA A 168 3.17 -1.57 1.67
C ALA A 168 4.53 -0.90 1.38
N ALA A 169 4.85 0.22 2.05
CA ALA A 169 6.15 0.88 1.93
C ALA A 169 7.30 0.12 2.61
N ASN A 170 7.01 -0.71 3.61
CA ASN A 170 8.01 -1.39 4.45
C ASN A 170 8.14 -2.90 4.17
N LEU A 171 7.39 -3.45 3.21
CA LEU A 171 7.60 -4.84 2.79
C LEU A 171 8.99 -5.02 2.14
N PRO A 172 9.66 -6.16 2.36
CA PRO A 172 10.89 -6.51 1.67
C PRO A 172 10.70 -6.57 0.14
N PHE A 173 11.71 -6.10 -0.60
CA PHE A 173 11.72 -6.15 -2.05
C PHE A 173 13.09 -6.59 -2.62
N PRO A 174 13.16 -7.63 -3.46
CA PRO A 174 12.05 -8.51 -3.87
C PRO A 174 11.46 -9.30 -2.67
N PRO A 175 10.19 -9.74 -2.76
CA PRO A 175 9.54 -10.53 -1.70
C PRO A 175 10.36 -11.80 -1.36
N THR A 176 10.32 -12.20 -0.09
CA THR A 176 10.99 -13.39 0.42
C THR A 176 10.06 -14.16 1.36
N ASP A 177 10.24 -15.48 1.43
CA ASP A 177 9.47 -16.35 2.32
C ASP A 177 10.00 -16.33 3.78
N ASP A 178 11.22 -15.82 4.00
CA ASP A 178 11.88 -15.79 5.31
C ASP A 178 12.41 -14.38 5.63
N GLU A 179 11.49 -13.49 6.04
CA GLU A 179 11.81 -12.10 6.38
C GLU A 179 12.67 -11.98 7.66
N ALA A 180 12.59 -12.95 8.57
CA ALA A 180 13.27 -12.91 9.86
C ALA A 180 14.80 -13.04 9.76
N MET A 181 15.31 -13.51 8.62
CA MET A 181 16.75 -13.64 8.35
C MET A 181 17.31 -12.48 7.51
N LEU A 182 16.47 -11.52 7.12
CA LEU A 182 16.94 -10.42 6.29
C LEU A 182 17.77 -9.41 7.10
N PRO A 183 18.88 -8.90 6.53
CA PRO A 183 19.57 -7.79 7.15
C PRO A 183 18.65 -6.55 7.17
N GLN A 184 18.82 -5.69 8.17
CA GLN A 184 18.02 -4.47 8.28
C GLN A 184 18.14 -3.57 7.03
N SER A 185 19.28 -3.62 6.33
CA SER A 185 19.55 -2.89 5.09
C SER A 185 18.92 -3.53 3.84
N TYR A 186 18.12 -4.58 3.98
CA TYR A 186 17.46 -5.21 2.83
C TYR A 186 16.49 -4.21 2.17
N PRO A 187 16.49 -4.12 0.83
CA PRO A 187 15.66 -3.13 0.15
C PRO A 187 14.17 -3.32 0.44
N ARG A 188 13.44 -2.20 0.49
CA ARG A 188 12.00 -2.18 0.69
C ARG A 188 11.26 -1.91 -0.61
N THR A 189 9.94 -2.04 -0.59
CA THR A 189 9.08 -1.74 -1.74
C THR A 189 9.46 -0.41 -2.40
N PRO A 190 9.76 -0.41 -3.71
CA PRO A 190 10.10 0.81 -4.43
C PRO A 190 9.02 1.89 -4.31
N ILE A 191 9.43 3.15 -4.18
CA ILE A 191 8.54 4.30 -3.99
C ILE A 191 7.42 4.33 -5.04
N ILE A 192 7.70 4.04 -6.31
CA ILE A 192 6.70 4.01 -7.38
C ILE A 192 5.55 3.03 -7.07
N ARG A 193 5.85 1.88 -6.46
CA ARG A 193 4.84 0.88 -6.10
C ARG A 193 4.09 1.27 -4.83
N SER A 194 4.79 1.67 -3.78
CA SER A 194 4.17 2.00 -2.50
C SER A 194 3.35 3.29 -2.57
N LEU A 195 3.85 4.34 -3.24
CA LEU A 195 3.11 5.58 -3.47
C LEU A 195 1.93 5.36 -4.44
N GLY A 196 2.10 4.52 -5.46
CA GLY A 196 1.00 4.12 -6.34
C GLY A 196 -0.13 3.40 -5.60
N PHE A 197 0.21 2.44 -4.74
CA PHE A 197 -0.74 1.77 -3.84
C PHE A 197 -1.44 2.75 -2.90
N ALA A 198 -0.68 3.68 -2.29
CA ALA A 198 -1.23 4.71 -1.42
C ALA A 198 -2.25 5.60 -2.16
N ASN A 199 -1.91 6.06 -3.36
CA ASN A 199 -2.80 6.85 -4.19
C ASN A 199 -4.07 6.06 -4.59
N CYS A 200 -3.95 4.78 -4.94
CA CYS A 200 -5.10 3.93 -5.25
C CYS A 200 -6.09 3.88 -4.08
N LEU A 201 -5.58 3.59 -2.87
CA LEU A 201 -6.41 3.54 -1.66
C LEU A 201 -7.06 4.89 -1.35
N ILE A 202 -6.26 5.96 -1.33
CA ILE A 202 -6.70 7.29 -0.93
C ILE A 202 -7.67 7.89 -1.96
N ASN A 203 -7.57 7.53 -3.24
CA ASN A 203 -8.49 8.01 -4.26
C ASN A 203 -9.94 7.53 -4.05
N GLU A 204 -10.11 6.39 -3.40
CA GLU A 204 -11.41 5.81 -3.04
C GLU A 204 -11.48 5.61 -1.51
N TYR A 205 -10.95 6.59 -0.76
CA TYR A 205 -10.83 6.51 0.71
C TYR A 205 -12.11 6.08 1.44
N PRO A 206 -13.36 6.39 1.00
CA PRO A 206 -14.55 5.89 1.68
C PRO A 206 -14.60 4.36 1.78
N ARG A 207 -14.02 3.66 0.80
CA ARG A 207 -13.99 2.19 0.71
C ARG A 207 -12.93 1.53 1.59
N ILE A 208 -11.99 2.27 2.17
CA ILE A 208 -11.01 1.69 3.11
C ILE A 208 -11.77 1.17 4.36
N PRO A 209 -11.53 -0.05 4.88
CA PRO A 209 -10.57 -1.06 4.46
C PRO A 209 -11.25 -2.29 3.82
N GLU A 210 -12.18 -2.09 2.89
CA GLU A 210 -12.83 -3.19 2.14
C GLU A 210 -11.76 -4.12 1.55
N ARG A 211 -11.74 -5.38 1.99
CA ARG A 211 -10.69 -6.35 1.63
C ARG A 211 -10.47 -6.47 0.12
N GLU A 212 -11.57 -6.56 -0.64
CA GLU A 212 -11.51 -6.69 -2.10
C GLU A 212 -10.92 -5.45 -2.76
N PHE A 213 -11.26 -4.26 -2.25
CA PHE A 213 -10.70 -3.00 -2.75
C PHE A 213 -9.19 -2.91 -2.48
N VAL A 214 -8.76 -3.24 -1.25
CA VAL A 214 -7.33 -3.26 -0.88
C VAL A 214 -6.55 -4.25 -1.73
N HIS A 215 -7.13 -5.43 -1.98
CA HIS A 215 -6.52 -6.46 -2.81
C HIS A 215 -6.36 -6.00 -4.27
N GLN A 216 -7.35 -5.32 -4.83
CA GLN A 216 -7.28 -4.75 -6.19
C GLN A 216 -6.16 -3.71 -6.31
N CYS A 217 -6.06 -2.77 -5.36
CA CYS A 217 -4.95 -1.82 -5.32
C CYS A 217 -3.59 -2.51 -5.16
N ALA A 218 -3.51 -3.53 -4.31
CA ALA A 218 -2.27 -4.28 -4.11
C ALA A 218 -1.82 -4.98 -5.41
N LEU A 219 -2.76 -5.62 -6.11
CA LEU A 219 -2.50 -6.28 -7.40
C LEU A 219 -2.02 -5.29 -8.46
N GLU A 220 -2.66 -4.12 -8.57
CA GLU A 220 -2.33 -3.08 -9.56
C GLU A 220 -0.87 -2.60 -9.44
N TYR A 221 -0.38 -2.44 -8.21
CA TYR A 221 0.97 -1.92 -7.94
C TYR A 221 1.99 -3.02 -7.55
N GLY A 222 1.61 -4.29 -7.71
CA GLY A 222 2.49 -5.43 -7.45
C GLY A 222 2.96 -5.52 -6.00
N ILE A 223 2.05 -5.22 -5.06
CA ILE A 223 2.21 -5.43 -3.62
C ILE A 223 1.66 -6.81 -3.28
N ASP A 224 2.46 -7.65 -2.61
CA ASP A 224 1.99 -8.97 -2.19
C ASP A 224 0.93 -8.83 -1.09
N PHE A 225 -0.29 -9.27 -1.40
CA PHE A 225 -1.44 -9.04 -0.54
C PHE A 225 -1.39 -9.87 0.75
N GLU A 226 -0.78 -11.05 0.72
CA GLU A 226 -0.64 -11.89 1.91
C GLU A 226 0.36 -11.29 2.90
N SER A 227 1.51 -10.84 2.42
CA SER A 227 2.53 -10.12 3.19
C SER A 227 1.97 -8.82 3.75
N LEU A 228 1.23 -8.06 2.93
CA LEU A 228 0.53 -6.84 3.36
C LEU A 228 -0.45 -7.12 4.50
N ASN A 229 -1.30 -8.13 4.34
CA ASN A 229 -2.28 -8.53 5.35
C ASN A 229 -1.59 -9.03 6.63
N THR A 230 -0.47 -9.74 6.51
CA THR A 230 0.33 -10.22 7.65
C THR A 230 0.91 -9.04 8.42
N CYS A 231 1.61 -8.12 7.75
CA CYS A 231 2.13 -6.90 8.36
C CYS A 231 1.03 -6.10 9.09
N ALA A 232 -0.13 -5.91 8.46
CA ALA A 232 -1.22 -5.12 9.04
C ALA A 232 -1.97 -5.81 10.19
N SER A 233 -1.84 -7.14 10.37
CA SER A 233 -2.58 -7.91 11.37
C SER A 233 -1.73 -8.56 12.46
N GLN A 234 -0.41 -8.60 12.29
CA GLN A 234 0.49 -9.13 13.31
C GLN A 234 0.49 -8.24 14.56
N GLN A 235 0.56 -8.87 15.73
CA GLN A 235 0.53 -8.20 17.05
C GLN A 235 1.93 -7.97 17.63
N ASN A 236 2.99 -8.21 16.85
CA ASN A 236 4.34 -8.02 17.33
C ASN A 236 4.70 -6.54 17.34
N ASP A 237 4.42 -5.92 18.48
CA ASP A 237 4.59 -4.48 18.71
C ASP A 237 5.87 -4.18 19.49
N GLU A 238 6.69 -5.20 19.76
CA GLU A 238 8.03 -4.98 20.31
C GLU A 238 8.93 -4.51 19.17
N PRO A 239 9.34 -3.22 19.15
CA PRO A 239 10.50 -2.85 18.36
C PRO A 239 11.65 -3.57 19.06
N ASP A 240 12.06 -4.73 18.55
CA ASP A 240 13.32 -5.32 18.97
C ASP A 240 14.34 -4.18 18.93
N ASN A 241 15.08 -3.97 20.03
CA ASN A 241 15.74 -2.72 20.40
C ASN A 241 16.91 -2.35 19.47
N GLY A 242 16.75 -2.41 18.15
CA GLY A 242 17.76 -2.23 17.11
C GLY A 242 18.95 -3.17 17.20
N GLU A 243 19.04 -4.05 18.21
CA GLU A 243 20.31 -4.69 18.53
C GLU A 243 20.53 -6.05 17.87
N ASN A 244 19.50 -6.77 17.38
CA ASN A 244 19.72 -8.15 16.90
C ASN A 244 18.81 -8.62 15.75
N GLY A 245 18.58 -7.80 14.70
CA GLY A 245 17.91 -8.30 13.49
C GLY A 245 16.50 -8.84 13.74
N GLY A 246 15.76 -8.20 14.66
CA GLY A 246 14.39 -8.55 14.98
C GLY A 246 13.44 -8.49 13.78
N PRO A 247 12.27 -9.15 13.89
CA PRO A 247 11.28 -9.24 12.82
C PRO A 247 10.79 -7.84 12.38
N PRO A 248 10.26 -7.71 11.15
CA PRO A 248 9.74 -6.45 10.64
C PRO A 248 8.63 -5.90 11.55
N LEU A 249 8.62 -4.57 11.71
CA LEU A 249 7.65 -3.87 12.55
C LEU A 249 6.21 -4.19 12.12
N SER A 250 5.32 -4.44 13.09
CA SER A 250 3.88 -4.55 12.83
C SER A 250 3.31 -3.27 12.24
N GLY A 251 2.18 -3.38 11.54
CA GLY A 251 1.45 -2.21 11.03
C GLY A 251 1.12 -1.19 12.12
N ILE A 252 0.75 -1.66 13.31
CA ILE A 252 0.46 -0.78 14.45
C ILE A 252 1.73 -0.11 15.00
N ALA A 253 2.87 -0.81 15.07
CA ALA A 253 4.15 -0.22 15.44
C ALA A 253 4.61 0.82 14.40
N LEU A 254 4.46 0.53 13.11
CA LEU A 254 4.72 1.48 12.03
C LEU A 254 3.85 2.74 12.17
N LEU A 255 2.54 2.56 12.39
CA LEU A 255 1.61 3.68 12.56
C LEU A 255 1.95 4.52 13.80
N ARG A 256 2.31 3.87 14.91
CA ARG A 256 2.73 4.58 16.13
C ARG A 256 3.98 5.42 15.90
N ASN A 257 5.01 4.85 15.29
CA ASN A 257 6.26 5.55 14.97
C ASN A 257 6.01 6.73 14.04
N SER A 258 5.19 6.51 13.01
CA SER A 258 4.75 7.53 12.07
C SER A 258 3.98 8.66 12.75
N ALA A 259 3.06 8.35 13.67
CA ALA A 259 2.30 9.34 14.43
C ALA A 259 3.19 10.17 15.36
N LEU A 260 4.13 9.52 16.06
CA LEU A 260 5.13 10.20 16.90
C LEU A 260 6.01 11.14 16.06
N ARG A 261 6.45 10.70 14.88
CA ARG A 261 7.21 11.55 13.94
C ARG A 261 6.39 12.77 13.53
N SER A 262 5.17 12.60 13.03
CA SER A 262 4.28 13.71 12.65
C SER A 262 4.08 14.69 13.81
N SER A 263 3.85 14.18 15.03
CA SER A 263 3.71 15.03 16.21
C SER A 263 5.00 15.79 16.58
N SER A 264 6.18 15.15 16.44
CA SER A 264 7.47 15.78 16.75
C SER A 264 7.84 16.92 15.81
N LEU A 265 7.28 16.89 14.58
CA LEU A 265 7.47 17.89 13.54
C LEU A 265 6.34 18.93 13.47
N ASP A 266 5.43 18.92 14.46
CA ASP A 266 4.22 19.76 14.53
C ASP A 266 3.28 19.62 13.31
N ALA A 267 3.37 18.50 12.59
CA ALA A 267 2.51 18.20 11.45
C ALA A 267 1.16 17.63 11.92
N LYS A 268 0.23 18.54 12.22
CA LYS A 268 -1.11 18.23 12.78
C LYS A 268 -2.23 18.23 11.74
N ILE A 269 -1.94 18.69 10.52
CA ILE A 269 -2.91 18.87 9.44
C ILE A 269 -2.56 17.89 8.33
N SER A 270 -3.53 17.08 7.91
CA SER A 270 -3.34 16.18 6.76
C SER A 270 -3.06 16.99 5.50
N CYS A 271 -2.21 16.46 4.63
CA CYS A 271 -1.55 17.21 3.56
C CYS A 271 -0.66 18.34 4.08
N THR A 272 0.20 18.05 5.07
CA THR A 272 1.37 18.89 5.35
C THR A 272 2.54 18.33 4.55
N VAL A 273 2.92 18.98 3.45
CA VAL A 273 4.11 18.62 2.65
C VAL A 273 5.31 19.34 3.22
N ARG A 274 6.42 18.63 3.39
CA ARG A 274 7.69 19.14 3.89
C ARG A 274 8.79 18.84 2.88
N LEU A 275 9.58 19.85 2.56
CA LEU A 275 10.75 19.77 1.70
C LEU A 275 11.96 20.21 2.51
N ASP A 276 12.99 19.38 2.53
CA ASP A 276 14.25 19.63 3.24
C ASP A 276 14.03 20.09 4.70
N GLU A 277 13.27 19.26 5.44
CA GLU A 277 12.94 19.45 6.85
C GLU A 277 12.11 20.71 7.18
N LYS A 278 11.60 21.41 6.17
CA LYS A 278 10.74 22.59 6.34
C LYS A 278 9.37 22.34 5.74
N THR A 279 8.33 22.92 6.34
CA THR A 279 6.99 22.92 5.74
C THR A 279 7.05 23.63 4.39
N TRP A 280 6.66 22.92 3.35
CA TRP A 280 6.61 23.41 1.98
C TRP A 280 5.26 24.00 1.65
N CYS A 281 4.16 23.28 1.93
CA CYS A 281 2.80 23.70 1.62
C CYS A 281 1.81 22.81 2.37
N ILE A 282 0.67 23.38 2.77
CA ILE A 282 -0.40 22.67 3.48
C ILE A 282 -1.68 22.76 2.65
N HIS A 283 -2.42 21.66 2.48
CA HIS A 283 -3.80 21.72 1.99
C HIS A 283 -4.76 21.39 3.11
N ASP A 284 -5.67 22.30 3.43
CA ASP A 284 -6.62 22.13 4.52
C ASP A 284 -7.95 22.76 4.19
N SER A 285 -9.02 21.98 4.38
CA SER A 285 -10.39 22.44 4.19
C SER A 285 -10.63 22.94 2.76
N GLY A 286 -10.07 22.25 1.77
CA GLY A 286 -10.25 22.59 0.36
C GLY A 286 -9.38 23.73 -0.18
N ALA A 287 -8.39 24.20 0.58
CA ALA A 287 -7.51 25.30 0.16
C ALA A 287 -6.04 25.06 0.52
N TRP A 288 -5.14 25.50 -0.37
CA TRP A 288 -3.71 25.59 -0.10
C TRP A 288 -3.40 26.76 0.84
N LYS A 289 -2.56 26.51 1.84
CA LYS A 289 -2.19 27.43 2.93
C LYS A 289 -0.72 27.24 3.28
N ASP A 290 -0.11 28.29 3.83
CA ASP A 290 1.26 28.26 4.36
C ASP A 290 2.30 27.69 3.37
N CYS A 291 2.14 28.03 2.09
CA CYS A 291 3.01 27.54 1.02
C CYS A 291 4.21 28.45 0.84
N ALA A 292 5.40 27.86 0.77
CA ALA A 292 6.60 28.53 0.31
C ALA A 292 6.46 28.84 -1.18
N GLN A 293 6.76 30.08 -1.57
CA GLN A 293 6.63 30.51 -2.97
C GLN A 293 5.21 30.22 -3.52
N ASP A 294 5.09 29.75 -4.76
CA ASP A 294 3.87 29.16 -5.32
C ASP A 294 3.83 27.63 -5.11
N GLY A 295 4.16 27.18 -3.89
CA GLY A 295 4.44 25.77 -3.56
C GLY A 295 3.25 24.80 -3.72
N SER A 296 2.05 25.31 -4.00
CA SER A 296 0.91 24.49 -4.42
C SER A 296 1.04 23.96 -5.86
N ASN A 297 1.95 24.53 -6.65
CA ASN A 297 2.25 24.11 -8.00
C ASN A 297 3.32 22.99 -7.99
N PRO A 298 3.04 21.80 -8.54
CA PRO A 298 3.98 20.69 -8.55
C PRO A 298 5.28 20.99 -9.31
N GLN A 299 5.25 21.86 -10.33
CA GLN A 299 6.47 22.24 -11.03
C GLN A 299 7.40 23.05 -10.14
N VAL A 300 6.86 23.94 -9.31
CA VAL A 300 7.65 24.77 -8.38
C VAL A 300 8.32 23.89 -7.32
N LEU A 301 7.61 22.85 -6.84
CA LEU A 301 8.20 21.85 -5.95
C LEU A 301 9.33 21.07 -6.65
N ALA A 302 9.10 20.61 -7.88
CA ALA A 302 10.12 19.89 -8.64
C ALA A 302 11.37 20.76 -8.91
N ASP A 303 11.18 22.00 -9.33
CA ASP A 303 12.26 22.95 -9.61
C ASP A 303 13.11 23.23 -8.35
N GLU A 304 12.46 23.37 -7.18
CA GLU A 304 13.17 23.58 -5.92
C GLU A 304 13.96 22.34 -5.49
N VAL A 305 13.41 21.13 -5.70
CA VAL A 305 14.12 19.87 -5.44
C VAL A 305 15.35 19.75 -6.34
N GLU A 306 15.22 20.04 -7.63
CA GLU A 306 16.34 20.04 -8.58
C GLU A 306 17.42 21.03 -8.16
N ARG A 307 17.04 22.25 -7.73
CA ARG A 307 17.97 23.24 -7.19
C ARG A 307 18.72 22.72 -5.97
N LEU A 308 18.00 22.18 -4.98
CA LEU A 308 18.60 21.63 -3.76
C LEU A 308 19.52 20.44 -4.06
N TYR A 309 19.13 19.58 -5.00
CA TYR A 309 19.91 18.41 -5.40
C TYR A 309 21.23 18.80 -6.05
N ALA A 310 21.21 19.77 -6.98
CA ALA A 310 22.40 20.31 -7.64
C ALA A 310 23.34 21.09 -6.70
N GLU A 311 22.83 21.57 -5.56
CA GLU A 311 23.66 22.20 -4.53
C GLU A 311 24.40 21.18 -3.66
N ARG A 312 23.90 19.93 -3.56
CA ARG A 312 24.48 18.87 -2.72
C ARG A 312 25.40 17.93 -3.48
N ASN A 313 25.21 17.78 -4.80
CA ASN A 313 25.87 16.79 -5.65
C ASN A 313 26.48 17.47 -6.88
#